data_AF-A0A7L5FBQ7-F1
#
_entry.id   AF-A0A7L5FBQ7-F1
#
_cell.length_a   1.000
_cell.length_b   1.000
_cell.length_c   1.000
_cell.angle_alpha   90.00
_cell.angle_beta   90.00
_cell.angle_gamma   90.00
#
_symmetry.space_group_name_H-M   'P 1'
#
loop_
_entity.id
_entity.type
_entity.pdbx_description
1 polymer ?
#
loop_
_entity_poly.entity_id
_entity_poly.type
_entity_poly.pdbx_seq_one_letter_code
_entity_poly.pdbx_strand_id
1 'polypeptide(L)'
;MKKLITLILTVILLTSCGVSIKSLVDSSAIKEPYKNPLIVIPYEKYSKENFSEKLMEKLEIEFYNENKKVEFLLVEQGSEELALNQNDDINSKIDNAIRNDPKDIVLIFKPTNLAYYNGALQSATYQLTGIEFFTKKEVWKATFNSNSSFGPALFAEKSAQKILEKLKSDKVL
;
A
#
# COMPACT_ATOMS: atom_id res chain seq x y z
N MET A 1 -2.25 24.54 -36.90
CA MET A 1 -3.06 23.38 -36.47
C MET A 1 -2.27 22.09 -36.32
N LYS A 2 -1.44 21.67 -37.30
CA LYS A 2 -0.63 20.42 -37.18
C LYS A 2 0.30 20.39 -35.96
N LYS A 3 0.95 21.52 -35.61
CA LYS A 3 1.86 21.63 -34.44
C LYS A 3 1.16 21.51 -33.07
N LEU A 4 -0.14 21.80 -32.99
CA LEU A 4 -0.90 21.73 -31.73
C LEU A 4 -1.32 20.27 -31.42
N ILE A 5 -1.64 19.51 -32.47
CA ILE A 5 -2.00 18.08 -32.37
C ILE A 5 -0.78 17.25 -31.96
N THR A 6 0.42 17.59 -32.47
CA THR A 6 1.66 16.92 -32.09
C THR A 6 1.99 17.13 -30.61
N LEU A 7 1.70 18.31 -30.06
CA LEU A 7 1.95 18.63 -28.65
C LEU A 7 1.02 17.87 -27.70
N ILE A 8 -0.25 17.67 -28.09
CA ILE A 8 -1.23 16.93 -27.30
C ILE A 8 -0.93 15.42 -27.28
N LEU A 9 -0.43 14.86 -28.40
CA LEU A 9 -0.04 13.44 -28.44
C LEU A 9 1.20 13.13 -27.58
N THR A 10 2.17 14.03 -27.46
CA THR A 10 3.35 13.81 -26.58
C THR A 10 3.01 13.91 -25.09
N VAL A 11 1.99 14.69 -24.70
CA VAL A 11 1.55 14.80 -23.30
C VAL A 11 0.81 13.52 -22.85
N ILE A 12 0.10 12.85 -23.74
CA ILE A 12 -0.63 11.61 -23.43
C ILE A 12 0.33 10.40 -23.26
N LEU A 13 1.50 10.42 -23.91
CA LEU A 13 2.51 9.35 -23.78
C LEU A 13 3.33 9.41 -22.48
N LEU A 14 3.22 10.49 -21.68
CA LEU A 14 3.99 10.67 -20.45
C LEU A 14 3.27 10.19 -19.17
N THR A 15 2.03 9.70 -19.24
CA THR A 15 1.23 9.39 -18.05
C THR A 15 1.21 7.91 -17.64
N SER A 16 1.84 7.00 -18.39
CA SER A 16 1.94 5.58 -18.02
C SER A 16 3.23 5.30 -17.23
N CYS A 17 3.40 5.98 -16.10
CA CYS A 17 4.47 5.64 -15.16
C CYS A 17 4.06 4.43 -14.31
N GLY A 18 4.45 3.24 -14.76
CA GLY A 18 4.83 2.00 -14.05
C GLY A 18 4.05 1.44 -12.85
N VAL A 19 3.06 2.16 -12.31
CA VAL A 19 2.29 1.78 -11.13
C VAL A 19 0.86 1.51 -11.56
N SER A 20 0.35 0.32 -11.24
CA SER A 20 -1.04 -0.06 -11.51
C SER A 20 -1.66 -0.70 -10.27
N ILE A 21 -2.93 -0.41 -10.04
CA ILE A 21 -3.69 -1.02 -8.95
C ILE A 21 -5.04 -1.48 -9.47
N LYS A 22 -5.37 -2.75 -9.24
CA LYS A 22 -6.65 -3.36 -9.58
C LYS A 22 -7.28 -3.87 -8.30
N SER A 23 -8.50 -3.43 -8.01
CA SER A 23 -9.24 -3.89 -6.85
C SER A 23 -10.38 -4.82 -7.23
N LEU A 24 -10.67 -5.73 -6.31
CA LEU A 24 -11.92 -6.45 -6.22
C LEU A 24 -12.64 -5.87 -5.01
N VAL A 25 -13.78 -5.23 -5.24
CA VAL A 25 -14.61 -4.64 -4.19
C VAL A 25 -15.92 -5.38 -4.17
N ASP A 26 -16.26 -5.97 -3.03
CA ASP A 26 -17.65 -6.32 -2.79
C ASP A 26 -18.37 -5.02 -2.40
N SER A 27 -18.97 -4.35 -3.38
CA SER A 27 -19.67 -3.07 -3.18
C SER A 27 -20.86 -3.18 -2.21
N SER A 28 -21.31 -4.39 -1.89
CA SER A 28 -22.33 -4.62 -0.86
C SER A 28 -21.76 -4.67 0.56
N ALA A 29 -20.45 -4.92 0.70
CA ALA A 29 -19.76 -5.03 1.97
C ALA A 29 -19.39 -3.66 2.57
N ILE A 30 -19.13 -2.64 1.74
CA ILE A 30 -18.74 -1.30 2.19
C ILE A 30 -19.96 -0.35 2.11
N LYS A 31 -20.60 -0.08 3.25
CA LYS A 31 -21.77 0.79 3.33
C LYS A 31 -21.41 2.27 3.41
N GLU A 32 -20.35 2.59 4.13
CA GLU A 32 -19.77 3.93 4.25
C GLU A 32 -18.23 3.81 4.30
N PRO A 33 -17.48 4.86 3.91
CA PRO A 33 -16.02 4.86 4.04
C PRO A 33 -15.58 4.75 5.51
N TYR A 34 -14.53 3.98 5.73
CA TYR A 34 -13.88 3.82 7.03
C TYR A 34 -13.13 5.10 7.42
N LYS A 35 -13.13 5.42 8.71
CA LYS A 35 -12.73 6.71 9.31
C LYS A 35 -11.50 6.60 10.22
N ASN A 36 -11.19 5.42 10.76
CA ASN A 36 -10.04 5.19 11.65
C ASN A 36 -9.22 3.96 11.21
N PRO A 37 -8.62 3.99 10.02
CA PRO A 37 -7.86 2.86 9.49
C PRO A 37 -6.52 2.67 10.21
N LEU A 38 -6.10 1.40 10.27
CA LEU A 38 -4.72 0.99 10.54
C LEU A 38 -4.11 0.40 9.26
N ILE A 39 -2.97 0.93 8.82
CA ILE A 39 -2.22 0.41 7.67
C ILE A 39 -1.00 -0.36 8.18
N VAL A 40 -0.91 -1.63 7.81
CA VAL A 40 0.18 -2.53 8.18
C VAL A 40 1.04 -2.82 6.96
N ILE A 41 2.32 -2.44 7.03
CA ILE A 41 3.30 -2.62 5.96
C ILE A 41 4.43 -3.53 6.49
N PRO A 42 4.51 -4.79 6.03
CA PRO A 42 5.63 -5.65 6.36
C PRO A 42 6.91 -5.24 5.61
N TYR A 43 8.07 -5.50 6.20
CA TYR A 43 9.38 -5.26 5.61
C TYR A 43 10.35 -6.40 5.93
N GLU A 44 11.38 -6.59 5.08
CA GLU A 44 12.45 -7.56 5.33
C GLU A 44 13.65 -6.90 6.01
N LYS A 45 14.22 -7.56 7.02
CA LYS A 45 15.27 -7.02 7.90
C LYS A 45 16.55 -6.54 7.18
N TYR A 46 16.90 -7.15 6.05
CA TYR A 46 18.20 -6.94 5.39
C TYR A 46 18.13 -6.26 4.02
N SER A 47 16.95 -5.78 3.63
CA SER A 47 16.74 -5.05 2.38
C SER A 47 17.12 -3.57 2.56
N LYS A 48 18.27 -3.15 2.01
CA LYS A 48 18.80 -1.78 2.14
C LYS A 48 17.92 -0.75 1.41
N GLU A 49 17.66 0.38 2.10
CA GLU A 49 16.74 1.45 1.70
C GLU A 49 15.28 0.98 1.53
N ASN A 50 14.75 0.32 2.57
CA ASN A 50 13.46 -0.37 2.57
C ASN A 50 12.37 0.43 1.86
N PHE A 51 11.99 -0.04 0.69
CA PHE A 51 10.87 0.53 -0.06
C PHE A 51 9.62 0.66 0.83
N SER A 52 9.38 -0.30 1.74
CA SER A 52 8.29 -0.25 2.72
C SER A 52 8.35 0.98 3.64
N GLU A 53 9.54 1.39 4.11
CA GLU A 53 9.72 2.59 4.93
C GLU A 53 9.43 3.84 4.11
N LYS A 54 10.04 3.96 2.93
CA LYS A 54 9.78 5.10 2.04
C LYS A 54 8.31 5.17 1.60
N LEU A 55 7.68 4.02 1.38
CA LEU A 55 6.26 3.94 1.05
C LEU A 55 5.41 4.43 2.22
N MET A 56 5.73 4.01 3.45
CA MET A 56 5.04 4.49 4.65
C MET A 56 5.15 6.01 4.78
N GLU A 57 6.37 6.56 4.74
CA GLU A 57 6.61 8.01 4.81
C GLU A 57 5.81 8.77 3.76
N LYS A 58 5.76 8.26 2.52
CA LYS A 58 4.99 8.89 1.44
C LYS A 58 3.49 8.77 1.65
N LEU A 59 2.99 7.63 2.13
CA LEU A 59 1.58 7.48 2.49
C LEU A 59 1.21 8.44 3.62
N GLU A 60 2.01 8.54 4.67
CA GLU A 60 1.79 9.47 5.78
C GLU A 60 1.64 10.92 5.28
N ILE A 61 2.51 11.36 4.37
CA ILE A 61 2.42 12.69 3.75
C ILE A 61 1.10 12.85 2.96
N GLU A 62 0.76 11.89 2.09
CA GLU A 62 -0.45 11.97 1.27
C GLU A 62 -1.73 11.99 2.13
N PHE A 63 -1.80 11.17 3.18
CA PHE A 63 -2.94 11.15 4.11
C PHE A 63 -3.01 12.40 4.98
N TYR A 64 -1.87 12.92 5.44
CA TYR A 64 -1.79 14.18 6.19
C TYR A 64 -2.30 15.36 5.35
N ASN A 65 -1.87 15.46 4.10
CA ASN A 65 -2.30 16.52 3.17
C ASN A 65 -3.81 16.51 2.91
N GLU A 66 -4.44 15.35 3.02
CA GLU A 66 -5.89 15.16 2.85
C GLU A 66 -6.67 15.23 4.18
N ASN A 67 -6.00 15.62 5.28
CA ASN A 67 -6.57 15.69 6.64
C ASN A 67 -7.24 14.38 7.08
N LYS A 68 -6.67 13.24 6.68
CA LYS A 68 -7.15 11.90 7.02
C LYS A 68 -6.30 11.33 8.16
N LYS A 69 -6.95 11.00 9.27
CA LYS A 69 -6.30 10.29 10.38
C LYS A 69 -6.10 8.83 9.99
N VAL A 70 -4.84 8.39 9.94
CA VAL A 70 -4.45 7.01 9.67
C VAL A 70 -3.29 6.64 10.59
N GLU A 71 -3.33 5.44 11.16
CA GLU A 71 -2.17 4.89 11.88
C GLU A 71 -1.41 3.94 10.96
N PHE A 72 -0.07 3.99 11.02
CA PHE A 72 0.81 3.14 10.25
C PHE A 72 1.62 2.24 11.17
N LEU A 73 1.78 0.98 10.77
CA LEU A 73 2.58 -0.01 11.46
C LEU A 73 3.53 -0.69 10.47
N LEU A 74 4.83 -0.46 10.63
CA LEU A 74 5.86 -1.25 9.96
C LEU A 74 6.16 -2.51 10.77
N VAL A 75 6.17 -3.66 10.11
CA VAL A 75 6.38 -4.95 10.78
C VAL A 75 7.47 -5.76 10.09
N GLU A 76 8.51 -6.17 10.83
CA GLU A 76 9.53 -7.07 10.28
C GLU A 76 8.90 -8.43 9.97
N GLN A 77 9.00 -8.87 8.73
CA GLN A 77 8.66 -10.23 8.33
C GLN A 77 9.94 -11.07 8.37
N GLY A 78 9.96 -12.09 9.23
CA GLY A 78 11.07 -13.04 9.28
C GLY A 78 11.12 -13.86 8.00
N SER A 79 12.31 -14.06 7.45
CA SER A 79 12.55 -14.90 6.27
C SER A 79 12.53 -16.40 6.58
N GLU A 80 12.38 -16.79 7.85
CA GLU A 80 12.42 -18.18 8.28
C GLU A 80 11.01 -18.72 8.54
N GLU A 81 10.50 -19.49 7.58
CA GLU A 81 9.27 -20.30 7.67
C GLU A 81 9.28 -21.38 8.79
N LEU A 82 10.22 -21.35 9.74
CA LEU A 82 10.40 -22.39 10.77
C LEU A 82 10.61 -21.87 12.19
N ALA A 83 10.02 -20.73 12.55
CA ALA A 83 9.84 -20.36 13.96
C ALA A 83 8.36 -20.48 14.32
N LEU A 84 8.00 -21.52 15.09
CA LEU A 84 6.64 -21.87 15.53
C LEU A 84 5.82 -20.72 16.15
N ASN A 85 6.45 -19.58 16.49
CA ASN A 85 5.84 -18.48 17.23
C ASN A 85 5.99 -17.09 16.56
N GLN A 86 6.44 -16.98 15.30
CA GLN A 86 6.61 -15.64 14.67
C GLN A 86 5.29 -14.92 14.37
N ASN A 87 4.20 -15.65 14.17
CA ASN A 87 2.86 -15.06 13.99
C ASN A 87 2.37 -14.31 15.24
N ASP A 88 2.92 -14.60 16.42
CA ASP A 88 2.52 -13.95 17.66
C ASP A 88 2.97 -12.48 17.72
N ASP A 89 4.09 -12.11 17.09
CA ASP A 89 4.61 -10.74 17.15
C ASP A 89 3.79 -9.75 16.30
N ILE A 90 3.41 -10.15 15.09
CA ILE A 90 2.61 -9.30 14.17
C ILE A 90 1.21 -9.07 14.75
N ASN A 91 0.54 -10.15 15.15
CA ASN A 91 -0.80 -10.08 15.72
C ASN A 91 -0.79 -9.27 17.03
N SER A 92 0.22 -9.46 17.88
CA SER A 92 0.34 -8.68 19.12
C SER A 92 0.55 -7.18 18.85
N LYS A 93 1.34 -6.79 17.85
CA LYS A 93 1.54 -5.39 17.46
C LYS A 93 0.25 -4.76 16.93
N ILE A 94 -0.49 -5.48 16.09
CA ILE A 94 -1.80 -5.06 15.60
C ILE A 94 -2.79 -4.92 16.76
N ASP A 95 -2.86 -5.91 17.66
CA ASP A 95 -3.75 -5.89 18.83
C ASP A 95 -3.40 -4.76 19.80
N ASN A 96 -2.12 -4.40 19.93
CA ASN A 96 -1.68 -3.26 20.74
C ASN A 96 -2.12 -1.92 20.12
N ALA A 97 -1.97 -1.74 18.81
CA ALA A 97 -2.44 -0.55 18.11
C ALA A 97 -3.95 -0.35 18.28
N ILE A 98 -4.72 -1.45 18.27
CA ILE A 98 -6.17 -1.39 18.34
C ILE A 98 -6.69 -1.21 19.78
N ARG A 99 -5.96 -1.70 20.80
CA ARG A 99 -6.35 -1.59 22.21
C ARG A 99 -6.53 -0.14 22.70
N ASN A 100 -5.71 0.78 22.20
CA ASN A 100 -5.69 2.17 22.66
C ASN A 100 -6.59 3.10 21.81
N ASP A 101 -6.87 2.73 20.56
CA ASP A 101 -7.67 3.50 19.63
C ASP A 101 -8.40 2.54 18.67
N PRO A 102 -9.68 2.19 18.96
CA PRO A 102 -10.42 1.21 18.18
C PRO A 102 -10.45 1.57 16.69
N LYS A 103 -9.88 0.68 15.87
CA LYS A 103 -9.82 0.82 14.42
C LYS A 103 -11.08 0.22 13.80
N ASP A 104 -11.51 0.76 12.66
CA ASP A 104 -12.68 0.25 11.92
C ASP A 104 -12.28 -0.67 10.75
N ILE A 105 -11.09 -0.45 10.19
CA ILE A 105 -10.48 -1.32 9.18
C ILE A 105 -8.97 -1.47 9.41
N VAL A 106 -8.45 -2.67 9.10
CA VAL A 106 -7.01 -2.92 8.98
C VAL A 106 -6.68 -3.21 7.52
N LEU A 107 -5.81 -2.41 6.92
CA LEU A 107 -5.28 -2.59 5.58
C LEU A 107 -3.89 -3.24 5.65
N ILE A 108 -3.73 -4.43 5.11
CA ILE A 108 -2.47 -5.21 5.19
C ILE A 108 -1.83 -5.28 3.81
N PHE A 109 -0.56 -4.92 3.72
CA PHE A 109 0.24 -4.95 2.50
C PHE A 109 1.03 -6.25 2.41
N LYS A 110 0.54 -7.28 1.73
CA LYS A 110 1.31 -8.52 1.57
C LYS A 110 2.18 -8.46 0.31
N PRO A 111 3.53 -8.51 0.41
CA PRO A 111 4.37 -8.68 -0.77
C PRO A 111 4.06 -10.04 -1.40
N THR A 112 3.91 -10.06 -2.72
CA THR A 112 3.63 -11.29 -3.49
C THR A 112 4.74 -11.60 -4.49
N ASN A 113 5.42 -10.57 -4.99
CA ASN A 113 6.59 -10.70 -5.83
C ASN A 113 7.48 -9.47 -5.69
N LEU A 114 8.75 -9.65 -5.37
CA LEU A 114 9.75 -8.58 -5.28
C LEU A 114 10.92 -8.95 -6.21
N ALA A 115 11.21 -8.11 -7.19
CA ALA A 115 12.30 -8.35 -8.13
C ALA A 115 13.44 -7.35 -7.89
N TYR A 116 14.63 -7.90 -7.66
CA TYR A 116 15.85 -7.15 -7.40
C TYR A 116 16.83 -7.31 -8.56
N TYR A 117 17.51 -6.23 -8.93
CA TYR A 117 18.61 -6.24 -9.90
C TYR A 117 19.76 -5.41 -9.35
N ASN A 118 20.98 -5.96 -9.38
CA ASN A 118 22.18 -5.35 -8.81
C ASN A 118 21.99 -4.83 -7.37
N GLY A 119 21.23 -5.57 -6.56
CA GLY A 119 20.95 -5.22 -5.16
C GLY A 119 19.90 -4.14 -4.94
N ALA A 120 19.25 -3.62 -5.99
CA ALA A 120 18.18 -2.63 -5.89
C ALA A 120 16.82 -3.21 -6.33
N LEU A 121 15.75 -2.87 -5.61
CA LEU A 121 14.38 -3.25 -5.97
C LEU A 121 13.96 -2.55 -7.28
N GLN A 122 13.63 -3.33 -8.30
CA GLN A 122 13.23 -2.85 -9.63
C GLN A 122 11.71 -2.86 -9.82
N SER A 123 11.06 -3.87 -9.27
CA SER A 123 9.60 -4.01 -9.31
C SER A 123 9.09 -4.69 -8.07
N ALA A 124 7.90 -4.31 -7.64
CA ALA A 124 7.21 -4.95 -6.56
C ALA A 124 5.73 -5.15 -6.88
N THR A 125 5.22 -6.31 -6.49
CA THR A 125 3.80 -6.62 -6.50
C THR A 125 3.35 -6.89 -5.08
N TYR A 126 2.36 -6.12 -4.64
CA TYR A 126 1.71 -6.26 -3.36
C TYR A 126 0.25 -6.64 -3.55
N GLN A 127 -0.25 -7.46 -2.64
CA GLN A 127 -1.68 -7.61 -2.40
C GLN A 127 -2.04 -6.77 -1.18
N LEU A 128 -2.91 -5.78 -1.36
CA LEU A 128 -3.48 -5.01 -0.28
C LEU A 128 -4.81 -5.65 0.10
N THR A 129 -5.02 -5.92 1.38
CA THR A 129 -6.24 -6.56 1.87
C THR A 129 -6.82 -5.71 2.99
N GLY A 130 -8.09 -5.34 2.87
CA GLY A 130 -8.85 -4.61 3.89
C GLY A 130 -9.75 -5.54 4.68
N ILE A 131 -9.53 -5.60 5.98
CA ILE A 131 -10.26 -6.44 6.92
C ILE A 131 -11.03 -5.53 7.88
N GLU A 132 -12.35 -5.63 7.88
CA GLU A 132 -13.19 -4.88 8.81
C GLU A 132 -12.97 -5.38 10.23
N PHE A 133 -12.70 -4.47 11.17
CA PHE A 133 -12.25 -4.86 12.50
C PHE A 133 -13.32 -5.60 13.31
N PHE A 134 -14.59 -5.19 13.22
CA PHE A 134 -15.67 -5.76 14.03
C PHE A 134 -16.08 -7.15 13.55
N THR A 135 -16.24 -7.34 12.25
CA THR A 135 -16.69 -8.62 11.68
C THR A 135 -15.55 -9.56 11.32
N LYS A 136 -14.31 -9.07 11.31
CA LYS A 136 -13.11 -9.77 10.83
C LYS A 136 -13.22 -10.25 9.38
N LYS A 137 -14.16 -9.70 8.61
CA LYS A 137 -14.35 -10.05 7.20
C LYS A 137 -13.39 -9.27 6.33
N GLU A 138 -12.85 -9.95 5.32
CA GLU A 138 -12.25 -9.27 4.18
C GLU A 138 -13.36 -8.53 3.42
N VAL A 139 -13.23 -7.21 3.31
CA VAL A 139 -14.22 -6.33 2.66
C VAL A 139 -13.66 -5.67 1.40
N TRP A 140 -12.34 -5.69 1.25
CA TRP A 140 -11.65 -5.08 0.11
C TRP A 140 -10.35 -5.81 -0.19
N LYS A 141 -10.01 -5.95 -1.47
CA LYS A 141 -8.72 -6.50 -1.88
C LYS A 141 -8.24 -5.80 -3.14
N ALA A 142 -6.96 -5.50 -3.23
CA ALA A 142 -6.34 -5.00 -4.44
C ALA A 142 -4.98 -5.62 -4.70
N THR A 143 -4.66 -5.77 -5.99
CA THR A 143 -3.29 -6.06 -6.43
C THR A 143 -2.67 -4.76 -6.93
N PHE A 144 -1.56 -4.40 -6.31
CA PHE A 144 -0.75 -3.25 -6.60
C PHE A 144 0.55 -3.74 -7.26
N ASN A 145 0.86 -3.23 -8.45
CA ASN A 145 2.10 -3.49 -9.14
C ASN A 145 2.84 -2.18 -9.33
N SER A 146 4.14 -2.25 -9.20
CA SER A 146 5.02 -1.14 -9.48
C SER A 146 6.28 -1.60 -10.19
N ASN A 147 6.70 -0.80 -11.15
CA ASN A 147 7.99 -0.92 -11.79
C ASN A 147 8.55 0.49 -12.04
N SER A 148 9.87 0.63 -11.98
CA SER A 148 10.52 1.89 -12.31
C SER A 148 11.97 1.64 -12.69
N SER A 149 12.40 2.24 -13.80
CA SER A 149 13.82 2.31 -14.18
C SER A 149 14.59 3.39 -13.40
N PHE A 150 13.92 4.21 -12.58
CA PHE A 150 14.47 5.40 -11.93
C PHE A 150 14.71 5.23 -10.42
N GLY A 151 14.66 4.01 -9.89
CA GLY A 151 14.98 3.67 -8.50
C GLY A 151 13.79 3.70 -7.51
N PRO A 152 14.00 3.22 -6.27
CA PRO A 152 12.92 2.89 -5.32
C PRO A 152 12.20 4.11 -4.73
N ALA A 153 12.86 5.27 -4.58
CA ALA A 153 12.26 6.45 -3.97
C ALA A 153 11.12 7.08 -4.81
N LEU A 154 11.36 7.24 -6.13
CA LEU A 154 10.34 7.74 -7.08
C LEU A 154 9.17 6.76 -7.22
N PHE A 155 9.44 5.47 -7.04
CA PHE A 155 8.42 4.44 -7.01
C PHE A 155 7.53 4.57 -5.76
N ALA A 156 8.10 4.73 -4.56
CA ALA A 156 7.33 4.90 -3.31
C ALA A 156 6.32 6.05 -3.36
N GLU A 157 6.72 7.20 -3.89
CA GLU A 157 5.84 8.37 -3.99
C GLU A 157 4.63 8.13 -4.91
N LYS A 158 4.87 7.63 -6.13
CA LYS A 158 3.78 7.31 -7.07
C LYS A 158 2.88 6.20 -6.55
N SER A 159 3.44 5.26 -5.79
CA SER A 159 2.70 4.19 -5.13
C SER A 159 1.72 4.75 -4.12
N ALA A 160 2.22 5.61 -3.22
CA ALA A 160 1.42 6.22 -2.18
C ALA A 160 0.22 6.98 -2.77
N GLN A 161 0.45 7.81 -3.79
CA GLN A 161 -0.58 8.53 -4.52
C GLN A 161 -1.63 7.59 -5.12
N LYS A 162 -1.18 6.56 -5.87
CA LYS A 162 -2.10 5.61 -6.52
C LYS A 162 -2.90 4.79 -5.52
N ILE A 163 -2.31 4.43 -4.39
CA ILE A 163 -3.00 3.71 -3.32
C ILE A 163 -4.09 4.59 -2.70
N LEU A 164 -3.77 5.84 -2.33
CA LEU A 164 -4.75 6.76 -1.76
C LEU A 164 -5.89 7.06 -2.74
N GLU A 165 -5.56 7.39 -3.99
CA GLU A 165 -6.54 7.58 -5.08
C GLU A 165 -7.47 6.37 -5.19
N LYS A 166 -6.92 5.16 -5.11
CA LYS A 166 -7.70 3.94 -5.25
C LYS A 166 -8.62 3.71 -4.06
N LEU A 167 -8.13 3.87 -2.83
CA LEU A 167 -8.93 3.75 -1.60
C LEU A 167 -10.10 4.73 -1.61
N LYS A 168 -9.87 5.98 -2.06
CA LYS A 168 -10.93 6.99 -2.25
C LYS A 168 -11.92 6.58 -3.34
N SER A 169 -11.44 6.16 -4.50
CA SER A 169 -12.29 5.79 -5.63
C SER A 169 -13.20 4.58 -5.34
N ASP A 170 -12.69 3.64 -4.54
CA ASP A 170 -13.39 2.45 -4.11
C ASP A 170 -14.26 2.71 -2.86
N LYS A 171 -14.28 3.95 -2.35
CA LYS A 171 -14.99 4.37 -1.14
C LYS A 171 -14.59 3.58 0.11
N VAL A 172 -13.37 3.06 0.15
CA VAL A 172 -12.81 2.43 1.34
C VAL A 172 -12.52 3.48 2.39
N LEU A 173 -11.92 4.62 1.99
CA LEU A 173 -11.53 5.75 2.87
C LEU A 173 -12.01 7.10 2.32
#